data_AF-A0A7Y2A6A1-F1
#
_entry.id   AF-A0A7Y2A6A1-F1
#
_cell.length_a   1.000
_cell.length_b   1.000
_cell.length_c   1.000
_cell.angle_alpha   90.00
_cell.angle_beta   90.00
_cell.angle_gamma   90.00
#
_symmetry.space_group_name_H-M   'P 1'
#
loop_
_entity.id
_entity.type
_entity.pdbx_description
1 polymer ?
#
loop_
_entity_poly.entity_id
_entity_poly.type
_entity_poly.pdbx_seq_one_letter_code
_entity_poly.pdbx_strand_id
1 'polypeptide(L)'
;MRSWRLRGLDVLTNRETTGLLGLALLVGVAVGVGGAILIWLVRTASEWVDELIGHGDSAQPLLWLAVVPIALFAAWWIADRWSPESSGGGVPETAAALSVHGGYLSTLSIPIKSIASALTLGGGG
;
A
#
# COMPACT_ATOMS: atom_id res chain seq x y z
N MET A 1 -13.13 -49.86 -21.68
CA MET A 1 -12.53 -49.84 -20.33
C MET A 1 -12.07 -48.41 -20.02
N ARG A 2 -12.32 -47.88 -18.80
CA ARG A 2 -11.86 -46.58 -18.23
C ARG A 2 -12.63 -45.28 -18.57
N SER A 3 -13.87 -45.10 -18.09
CA SER A 3 -14.48 -43.74 -18.03
C SER A 3 -15.26 -43.39 -16.74
N TRP A 4 -15.33 -44.27 -15.75
CA TRP A 4 -16.23 -44.10 -14.59
C TRP A 4 -15.60 -43.51 -13.32
N ARG A 5 -14.35 -43.03 -13.35
CA ARG A 5 -13.58 -42.69 -12.14
C ARG A 5 -13.42 -41.20 -11.82
N LEU A 6 -14.04 -40.27 -12.57
CA LEU A 6 -13.78 -38.83 -12.44
C LEU A 6 -14.76 -38.05 -11.55
N ARG A 7 -15.99 -38.55 -11.31
CA ARG A 7 -17.02 -37.81 -10.55
C ARG A 7 -16.70 -37.56 -9.07
N GLY A 8 -15.82 -38.36 -8.47
CA GLY A 8 -15.43 -38.20 -7.06
C GLY A 8 -14.40 -37.10 -6.83
N LEU A 9 -13.62 -36.73 -7.85
CA LEU A 9 -12.57 -35.70 -7.75
C LEU A 9 -13.17 -34.30 -7.92
N ASP A 10 -14.20 -34.15 -8.75
CA ASP A 10 -14.87 -32.86 -8.98
C ASP A 10 -15.43 -32.26 -7.68
N VAL A 11 -15.96 -33.07 -6.76
CA VAL A 11 -16.54 -32.58 -5.49
C VAL A 11 -15.48 -32.10 -4.50
N LEU A 12 -14.29 -32.70 -4.49
CA LEU A 12 -13.17 -32.26 -3.66
C LEU A 12 -12.52 -31.00 -4.26
N THR A 13 -12.30 -30.97 -5.57
CA THR A 13 -11.78 -29.80 -6.29
C THR A 13 -12.72 -28.59 -6.18
N ASN A 14 -14.04 -28.79 -6.21
CA ASN A 14 -15.01 -27.70 -6.18
C ASN A 14 -15.11 -27.03 -4.78
N ARG A 15 -14.93 -27.80 -3.69
CA ARG A 15 -14.83 -27.23 -2.33
C ARG A 15 -13.57 -26.38 -2.15
N GLU A 16 -12.42 -26.87 -2.61
CA GLU A 16 -11.16 -26.11 -2.56
C GLU A 16 -11.24 -24.86 -3.46
N THR A 17 -11.80 -24.98 -4.66
CA THR A 17 -11.99 -23.86 -5.60
C THR A 17 -12.92 -22.78 -5.02
N THR A 18 -14.02 -23.17 -4.37
CA THR A 18 -14.93 -22.20 -3.71
C THR A 18 -14.22 -21.47 -2.56
N GLY A 19 -13.41 -22.19 -1.78
CA GLY A 19 -12.59 -21.60 -0.71
C GLY A 19 -11.58 -20.59 -1.26
N LEU A 20 -10.87 -20.95 -2.34
CA LEU A 20 -9.91 -20.07 -3.00
C LEU A 20 -10.58 -18.83 -3.61
N LEU A 21 -11.74 -18.99 -4.26
CA LEU A 21 -12.50 -17.87 -4.82
C LEU A 21 -13.00 -16.93 -3.72
N GLY A 22 -13.49 -17.48 -2.61
CA GLY A 22 -13.89 -16.69 -1.46
C GLY A 22 -12.72 -15.91 -0.86
N LEU A 23 -11.56 -16.54 -0.72
CA LEU A 23 -10.35 -15.89 -0.23
C LEU A 23 -9.85 -14.81 -1.19
N ALA A 24 -9.84 -15.08 -2.50
CA ALA A 24 -9.46 -14.11 -3.52
C ALA A 24 -10.39 -12.89 -3.53
N LEU A 25 -11.69 -13.09 -3.38
CA LEU A 25 -12.67 -12.02 -3.23
C LEU A 25 -12.37 -11.17 -1.98
N LEU A 26 -12.16 -11.82 -0.84
CA LEU A 26 -11.86 -11.16 0.43
C LEU A 26 -10.58 -10.33 0.32
N VAL A 27 -9.51 -10.91 -0.23
CA VAL A 27 -8.24 -10.21 -0.47
C VAL A 27 -8.44 -9.03 -1.41
N GLY A 28 -9.19 -9.21 -2.51
CA GLY A 28 -9.49 -8.12 -3.44
C GLY A 28 -10.24 -6.96 -2.79
N VAL A 29 -11.24 -7.24 -1.96
CA VAL A 29 -11.97 -6.21 -1.18
C VAL A 29 -11.02 -5.53 -0.19
N ALA A 30 -10.21 -6.29 0.54
CA ALA A 30 -9.26 -5.74 1.50
C ALA A 30 -8.24 -4.80 0.83
N VAL A 31 -7.68 -5.20 -0.32
CA VAL A 31 -6.76 -4.37 -1.10
C VAL A 31 -7.46 -3.13 -1.64
N GLY A 32 -8.70 -3.25 -2.13
CA GLY A 32 -9.49 -2.12 -2.61
C GLY A 32 -9.77 -1.09 -1.51
N VAL A 33 -10.15 -1.54 -0.31
CA VAL A 33 -10.32 -0.68 0.87
C VAL A 33 -9.01 -0.02 1.27
N GLY A 34 -7.90 -0.77 1.27
CA GLY A 34 -6.57 -0.22 1.54
C GLY A 34 -6.18 0.89 0.56
N GLY A 35 -6.44 0.70 -0.73
CA GLY A 35 -6.23 1.73 -1.74
C GLY A 35 -7.10 2.97 -1.54
N ALA A 36 -8.38 2.79 -1.21
CA ALA A 36 -9.28 3.90 -0.91
C ALA A 36 -8.81 4.73 0.30
N ILE A 37 -8.34 4.06 1.37
CA ILE A 37 -7.77 4.71 2.55
C ILE A 37 -6.51 5.49 2.18
N LEU A 38 -5.63 4.92 1.35
CA LEU A 38 -4.43 5.61 0.89
C LEU A 38 -4.76 6.88 0.10
N ILE A 39 -5.71 6.81 -0.83
CA ILE A 39 -6.17 7.98 -1.61
C ILE A 39 -6.73 9.05 -0.67
N TRP A 40 -7.52 8.65 0.32
CA TRP A 40 -8.05 9.57 1.31
C TRP A 40 -6.93 10.24 2.12
N LEU A 41 -5.93 9.49 2.59
CA LEU A 41 -4.77 10.04 3.30
C LEU A 41 -3.97 11.03 2.44
N VAL A 42 -3.71 10.70 1.16
CA VAL A 42 -2.99 11.58 0.23
C VAL A 42 -3.75 12.91 0.06
N ARG A 43 -5.07 12.85 -0.16
CA ARG A 43 -5.91 14.04 -0.34
C ARG A 43 -5.90 14.92 0.90
N THR A 44 -6.08 14.31 2.07
CA THR A 44 -5.99 15.05 3.33
C THR A 44 -4.62 15.69 3.47
N ALA A 45 -3.53 14.97 3.22
CA ALA A 45 -2.17 15.53 3.29
C ALA A 45 -1.97 16.71 2.32
N SER A 46 -2.47 16.62 1.08
CA SER A 46 -2.39 17.73 0.12
C SER A 46 -3.22 18.93 0.56
N GLU A 47 -4.43 18.71 1.12
CA GLU A 47 -5.27 19.79 1.64
C GLU A 47 -4.59 20.54 2.80
N TRP A 48 -3.94 19.81 3.72
CA TRP A 48 -3.14 20.42 4.78
C TRP A 48 -2.00 21.25 4.22
N VAL A 49 -1.29 20.75 3.20
CA VAL A 49 -0.20 21.47 2.55
C VAL A 49 -0.71 22.76 1.87
N ASP A 50 -1.82 22.68 1.14
CA ASP A 50 -2.45 23.82 0.48
C ASP A 50 -2.92 24.89 1.49
N GLU A 51 -3.46 24.46 2.65
CA GLU A 51 -3.83 25.36 3.74
C GLU A 51 -2.59 26.04 4.37
N LEU A 52 -1.49 25.30 4.58
CA LEU A 52 -0.24 25.84 5.11
C LEU A 52 0.42 26.87 4.19
N ILE A 53 0.30 26.69 2.86
CA ILE A 53 0.93 27.58 1.87
C ILE A 53 0.09 28.84 1.62
N GLY A 54 -1.21 28.81 1.94
CA GLY A 54 -2.13 29.93 1.83
C GLY A 54 -2.53 30.23 0.38
N HIS A 55 -3.80 30.55 0.14
CA HIS A 55 -4.30 30.84 -1.20
C HIS A 55 -3.83 32.24 -1.67
N GLY A 56 -2.84 32.31 -2.57
CA GLY A 56 -2.73 33.41 -3.55
C GLY A 56 -1.80 34.61 -3.31
N ASP A 57 -0.72 34.52 -2.53
CA ASP A 57 0.20 35.66 -2.30
C ASP A 57 1.57 35.48 -2.96
N SER A 58 2.01 36.39 -3.83
CA SER A 58 3.14 36.27 -4.81
C SER A 58 4.52 35.74 -4.33
N ALA A 59 4.71 35.43 -3.04
CA ALA A 59 5.88 34.79 -2.44
C ALA A 59 5.85 33.23 -2.48
N GLN A 60 4.82 32.61 -3.05
CA GLN A 60 4.54 31.15 -2.94
C GLN A 60 5.56 30.16 -3.52
N PRO A 61 6.30 30.43 -4.63
CA PRO A 61 7.16 29.39 -5.20
C PRO A 61 8.31 28.99 -4.26
N LEU A 62 8.75 29.90 -3.38
CA LEU A 62 9.79 29.60 -2.39
C LEU A 62 9.27 28.72 -1.24
N LEU A 63 7.99 28.86 -0.88
CA LEU A 63 7.33 28.04 0.13
C LEU A 63 7.05 26.63 -0.41
N TRP A 64 6.57 26.51 -1.65
CA TRP A 64 6.46 25.22 -2.35
C TRP A 64 7.82 24.51 -2.43
N LEU A 65 8.89 25.26 -2.73
CA LEU A 65 10.26 24.72 -2.78
C LEU A 65 10.75 24.21 -1.42
N ALA A 66 10.24 24.75 -0.30
CA ALA A 66 10.60 24.29 1.05
C ALA A 66 9.70 23.14 1.53
N VAL A 67 8.42 23.12 1.16
CA VAL A 67 7.46 22.10 1.56
C VAL A 67 7.83 20.73 1.02
N VAL A 68 8.19 20.61 -0.26
CA VAL A 68 8.56 19.34 -0.89
C VAL A 68 9.70 18.63 -0.14
N PRO A 69 10.86 19.24 0.12
CA PRO A 69 11.94 18.58 0.86
C PRO A 69 11.58 18.30 2.32
N ILE A 70 10.74 19.13 2.97
CA ILE A 70 10.29 18.87 4.34
C ILE A 70 9.35 17.67 4.38
N ALA A 71 8.40 17.57 3.44
CA ALA A 71 7.49 16.44 3.32
C ALA A 71 8.23 15.13 3.02
N LEU A 72 9.20 15.18 2.10
CA LEU A 72 10.09 14.06 1.80
C LEU A 72 10.95 13.65 3.01
N PHE A 73 11.49 14.63 3.74
CA PHE A 73 12.27 14.36 4.95
C PHE A 73 11.40 13.73 6.05
N ALA A 74 10.17 14.24 6.25
CA ALA A 74 9.23 13.68 7.21
C ALA A 74 8.83 12.25 6.83
N ALA A 75 8.51 12.01 5.55
CA ALA A 75 8.19 10.68 5.04
C ALA A 75 9.35 9.70 5.22
N TRP A 76 10.58 10.13 4.88
CA TRP A 76 11.79 9.35 5.09
C TRP A 76 12.04 9.05 6.56
N TRP A 77 11.94 10.05 7.44
CA TRP A 77 12.16 9.87 8.88
C TRP A 77 11.12 8.92 9.49
N ILE A 78 9.86 9.00 9.06
CA ILE A 78 8.81 8.08 9.51
C ILE A 78 9.09 6.65 9.02
N ALA A 79 9.48 6.48 7.76
CA ALA A 79 9.83 5.17 7.24
C ALA A 79 11.05 4.58 7.98
N ASP A 80 12.13 5.35 8.13
CA ASP A 80 13.37 4.91 8.78
C ASP A 80 13.18 4.57 10.26
N ARG A 81 12.39 5.37 10.99
CA ARG A 81 12.23 5.21 12.44
C ARG A 81 11.33 4.04 12.82
N TRP A 82 10.29 3.75 12.05
CA TRP A 82 9.27 2.75 12.42
C TRP A 82 9.25 1.51 11.52
N SER A 83 9.75 1.58 10.29
CA SER A 83 9.84 0.41 9.40
C SER A 83 11.02 0.52 8.42
N PRO A 84 12.27 0.41 8.92
CA PRO A 84 13.46 0.48 8.07
C PRO A 84 13.48 -0.62 7.00
N GLU A 85 12.83 -1.77 7.29
CA GLU A 85 12.62 -2.89 6.36
C GLU A 85 11.74 -2.57 5.15
N SER A 86 10.99 -1.46 5.18
CA SER A 86 10.00 -1.12 4.14
C SER A 86 10.49 -0.08 3.12
N SER A 87 11.76 0.31 3.20
CA SER A 87 12.38 1.30 2.31
C SER A 87 12.44 0.80 0.87
N GLY A 88 11.64 1.40 -0.02
CA GLY A 88 11.60 1.06 -1.45
C GLY A 88 10.20 0.77 -1.99
N GLY A 89 10.12 0.25 -3.22
CA GLY A 89 8.84 0.04 -3.93
C GLY A 89 7.96 -1.09 -3.39
N GLY A 90 8.45 -1.96 -2.50
CA GLY A 90 7.69 -3.10 -1.97
C GLY A 90 7.67 -4.33 -2.88
N VAL A 91 7.94 -4.17 -4.19
CA VAL A 91 7.95 -5.29 -5.16
C VAL A 91 9.06 -6.30 -4.86
N PRO A 92 10.34 -5.90 -4.67
CA PRO A 92 11.41 -6.83 -4.29
C PRO A 92 11.14 -7.51 -2.94
N GLU A 93 10.59 -6.79 -1.97
CA GLU A 93 10.27 -7.32 -0.64
C GLU A 93 9.15 -8.35 -0.71
N THR A 94 8.11 -8.10 -1.51
CA THR A 94 7.02 -9.06 -1.72
C THR A 94 7.53 -10.30 -2.46
N ALA A 95 8.41 -10.12 -3.46
CA ALA A 95 9.05 -11.23 -4.15
C ALA A 95 9.96 -12.06 -3.22
N ALA A 96 10.74 -11.41 -2.35
CA ALA A 96 11.58 -12.05 -1.35
C ALA A 96 10.75 -12.75 -0.25
N ALA A 97 9.62 -12.17 0.15
CA ALA A 97 8.69 -12.78 1.10
C ALA A 97 8.12 -14.08 0.52
N LEU A 98 7.69 -14.05 -0.75
CA LEU A 98 7.12 -15.21 -1.43
C LEU A 98 8.15 -16.32 -1.68
N SER A 99 9.38 -15.95 -2.06
CA SER A 99 10.43 -16.91 -2.46
C SER A 99 11.25 -17.45 -1.29
N VAL A 100 11.50 -16.65 -0.25
CA VAL A 100 12.43 -16.99 0.84
C VAL A 100 11.72 -17.16 2.18
N HIS A 101 10.67 -16.37 2.46
CA HIS A 101 10.04 -16.30 3.80
C HIS A 101 8.67 -16.98 3.87
N GLY A 102 8.36 -17.88 2.92
CA GLY A 102 7.11 -18.65 2.92
C GLY A 102 5.84 -17.80 2.82
N GLY A 103 5.95 -16.60 2.23
CA GLY A 103 4.84 -15.66 2.05
C GLY A 103 4.57 -14.74 3.24
N TYR A 104 5.41 -14.75 4.28
CA TYR A 104 5.26 -13.83 5.41
C TYR A 104 5.83 -12.44 5.07
N LEU A 105 4.99 -11.41 5.20
CA LEU A 105 5.37 -10.01 5.09
C LEU A 105 4.98 -9.27 6.38
N SER A 106 5.84 -8.39 6.86
CA SER A 106 5.62 -7.62 8.10
C SER A 106 4.33 -6.80 8.02
N THR A 107 3.32 -7.18 8.81
CA THR A 107 2.00 -6.51 8.83
C THR A 107 2.10 -5.09 9.40
N LEU A 108 3.09 -4.83 10.26
CA LEU A 108 3.34 -3.50 10.83
C LEU A 108 3.85 -2.50 9.79
N SER A 109 4.51 -2.96 8.73
CA SER A 109 5.03 -2.09 7.67
C SER A 109 3.93 -1.44 6.82
N ILE A 110 2.75 -2.06 6.74
CA ILE A 110 1.63 -1.62 5.89
C ILE A 110 1.15 -0.21 6.25
N PRO A 111 0.69 0.06 7.50
CA PRO A 111 0.19 1.40 7.85
C PRO A 111 1.29 2.47 7.78
N ILE A 112 2.53 2.14 8.16
CA ILE A 112 3.66 3.08 8.12
C ILE A 112 3.95 3.49 6.68
N LYS A 113 3.95 2.53 5.75
CA LYS A 113 4.20 2.78 4.33
C LYS A 113 3.09 3.60 3.68
N SER A 114 1.84 3.37 4.08
CA SER A 114 0.72 4.20 3.62
C SER A 114 0.85 5.65 4.07
N ILE A 115 1.23 5.90 5.33
CA ILE A 115 1.45 7.25 5.87
C ILE A 115 2.63 7.93 5.17
N ALA A 116 3.77 7.24 5.04
CA ALA A 116 4.93 7.79 4.34
C ALA A 116 4.61 8.12 2.88
N SER A 117 3.87 7.24 2.18
CA SER A 117 3.45 7.48 0.80
C SER A 117 2.47 8.66 0.69
N ALA A 118 1.55 8.79 1.64
CA ALA A 118 0.63 9.92 1.68
C ALA A 118 1.34 11.26 1.90
N LEU A 119 2.38 11.29 2.73
CA LEU A 119 3.20 12.48 2.94
C LEU A 119 4.05 12.83 1.72
N THR A 120 4.64 11.83 1.05
CA THR A 120 5.41 12.05 -0.18
C THR A 120 4.51 12.59 -1.30
N LEU A 121 3.41 11.89 -1.61
CA LEU A 121 2.51 12.27 -2.71
C LEU A 121 1.72 13.54 -2.39
N GLY A 122 1.25 13.69 -1.15
CA GLY A 122 0.51 14.88 -0.70
C GLY A 122 1.41 16.12 -0.59
N GLY A 123 2.71 15.93 -0.36
CA GLY A 123 3.71 17.00 -0.34
C GLY A 123 4.26 17.41 -1.71
N GLY A 124 3.83 16.76 -2.80
CA GLY A 124 4.24 17.07 -4.17
C GLY A 124 5.45 16.31 -4.71
N GLY A 125 5.80 15.17 -4.08
CA GLY A 125 6.85 14.25 -4.55
C GLY A 125 6.39 13.25 -5.60
#